data_AF-A0A7S1QE68-F1
#
_entry.id   AF-A0A7S1QE68-F1
#
_cell.length_a   1.000
_cell.length_b   1.000
_cell.length_c   1.000
_cell.angle_alpha   90.00
_cell.angle_beta   90.00
_cell.angle_gamma   90.00
#
_symmetry.space_group_name_H-M   'P 1'
#
loop_
_entity.id
_entity.type
_entity.pdbx_description
1 polymer ?
#
loop_
_entity_poly.entity_id
_entity_poly.type
_entity_poly.pdbx_seq_one_letter_code
_entity_poly.pdbx_strand_id
1 'polypeptide(L)'
;PRVDTVYARTLVLLVPSLWPEGFGLVALEACLRGVPTISTTSGGLPEANRCEMCFEAAAFFNAASGELVFPTTAEAEAERIMEEGIQYRSFDASNLESCLRVFQ
;
A
#
# COMPACT_ATOMS: atom_id res chain seq x y z
N PRO A 1 -3.35 7.28 21.89
CA PRO A 1 -2.24 6.35 22.21
C PRO A 1 -0.94 6.94 21.67
N ARG A 2 0.23 6.61 22.25
CA ARG A 2 1.52 7.03 21.67
C ARG A 2 1.83 6.16 20.46
N VAL A 3 2.42 6.71 19.42
CA VAL A 3 2.70 5.97 18.18
C VAL A 3 3.55 4.71 18.43
N ASP A 4 4.52 4.79 19.34
CA ASP A 4 5.36 3.64 19.70
C ASP A 4 4.56 2.47 20.30
N THR A 5 3.51 2.77 21.08
CA THR A 5 2.64 1.72 21.64
C THR A 5 1.77 1.04 20.58
N VAL A 6 1.49 1.73 19.47
CA VAL A 6 0.77 1.15 18.34
C VAL A 6 1.70 0.21 17.59
N TYR A 7 2.89 0.68 17.17
CA TYR A 7 3.86 -0.14 16.47
C TYR A 7 4.28 -1.38 17.26
N ALA A 8 4.51 -1.26 18.57
CA ALA A 8 4.87 -2.40 19.42
C ALA A 8 3.80 -3.51 19.49
N ARG A 9 2.54 -3.20 19.12
CA ARG A 9 1.43 -4.16 19.09
C ARG A 9 0.99 -4.53 17.66
N THR A 10 1.64 -3.96 16.65
CA THR A 10 1.26 -4.13 15.25
C THR A 10 2.05 -5.28 14.64
N LEU A 11 1.35 -6.30 14.14
CA LEU A 11 1.97 -7.43 13.43
C LEU A 11 2.28 -7.08 11.97
N VAL A 12 1.41 -6.29 11.34
CA VAL A 12 1.56 -5.79 9.97
C VAL A 12 0.90 -4.42 9.90
N LEU A 13 1.56 -3.46 9.25
CA LEU A 13 1.02 -2.13 8.99
C LEU A 13 0.59 -2.02 7.51
N LEU A 14 -0.61 -1.47 7.27
CA LEU A 14 -1.09 -1.15 5.93
C LEU A 14 -1.04 0.38 5.73
N VAL A 15 -0.43 0.82 4.63
CA VAL A 15 -0.31 2.23 4.22
C VAL A 15 -0.92 2.39 2.82
N PRO A 16 -2.27 2.47 2.73
CA PRO A 16 -2.98 2.52 1.46
C PRO A 16 -3.09 3.96 0.94
N SER A 17 -1.97 4.68 0.83
CA SER A 17 -2.00 6.10 0.46
C SER A 17 -2.46 6.25 -0.99
N LEU A 18 -3.40 7.16 -1.20
CA LEU A 18 -3.99 7.47 -2.51
C LEU A 18 -3.38 8.73 -3.11
N TRP A 19 -2.78 9.55 -2.25
CA TRP A 19 -2.03 10.73 -2.62
C TRP A 19 -0.55 10.37 -2.81
N PRO A 20 0.17 11.00 -3.76
CA PRO A 20 1.61 10.86 -3.86
C PRO A 20 2.29 11.34 -2.58
N GLU A 21 2.73 10.39 -1.76
CA GLU A 21 3.47 10.68 -0.52
C GLU A 21 4.79 11.34 -0.87
N GLY A 22 5.23 12.31 -0.05
CA GLY A 22 6.56 12.91 -0.25
C GLY A 22 7.67 11.87 -0.05
N PHE A 23 7.69 11.23 1.12
CA PHE A 23 8.64 10.17 1.45
C PHE A 23 8.03 9.02 2.27
N GLY A 24 6.77 9.08 2.72
CA GLY A 24 6.16 7.97 3.46
C GLY A 24 6.80 7.67 4.82
N LEU A 25 6.96 8.70 5.67
CA LEU A 25 7.61 8.56 7.00
C LEU A 25 6.96 7.48 7.88
N VAL A 26 5.65 7.28 7.77
CA VAL A 26 4.92 6.25 8.53
C VAL A 26 5.41 4.85 8.16
N ALA A 27 5.62 4.57 6.87
CA ALA A 27 6.16 3.29 6.42
C ALA A 27 7.61 3.11 6.89
N LEU A 28 8.43 4.17 6.79
CA LEU A 28 9.80 4.15 7.28
C LEU A 28 9.87 3.88 8.80
N GLU A 29 9.08 4.58 9.60
CA GLU A 29 9.05 4.46 11.05
C GLU A 29 8.63 3.07 11.52
N ALA A 30 7.67 2.46 10.81
CA ALA A 30 7.22 1.11 11.06
C ALA A 30 8.30 0.09 10.73
N CYS A 31 8.91 0.18 9.54
CA CYS A 31 10.03 -0.67 9.15
C CYS A 31 11.22 -0.57 10.12
N LEU A 32 11.56 0.64 10.59
CA LEU A 32 12.64 0.84 11.57
C LEU A 32 12.37 0.20 12.94
N ARG A 33 11.10 -0.07 13.27
CA ARG A 33 10.67 -0.76 14.50
C ARG A 33 10.42 -2.24 14.29
N GLY A 34 10.75 -2.76 13.12
CA GLY A 34 10.56 -4.15 12.76
C GLY A 34 9.10 -4.52 12.48
N VAL A 35 8.25 -3.55 12.13
CA VAL A 35 6.87 -3.81 11.74
C VAL A 35 6.84 -3.99 10.21
N PRO A 36 6.48 -5.18 9.70
CA PRO A 36 6.27 -5.40 8.28
C PRO A 36 5.21 -4.43 7.75
N THR A 37 5.52 -3.74 6.66
CA THR A 37 4.64 -2.71 6.09
C THR A 37 4.24 -3.07 4.67
N ILE A 38 2.93 -3.05 4.42
CA ILE A 38 2.32 -3.16 3.09
C ILE A 38 1.90 -1.76 2.68
N SER A 39 2.34 -1.26 1.54
CA SER A 39 2.03 0.12 1.11
C SER A 39 1.56 0.18 -0.33
N THR A 40 1.03 1.33 -0.75
CA THR A 40 0.85 1.61 -2.17
C THR A 40 2.17 1.99 -2.84
N THR A 41 2.18 2.01 -4.17
CA THR A 41 3.27 2.53 -5.00
C THR A 41 3.24 4.06 -5.19
N SER A 42 2.41 4.77 -4.40
CA SER A 42 2.15 6.20 -4.59
C SER A 42 3.24 7.11 -4.00
N GLY A 43 3.87 7.93 -4.85
CA GLY A 43 4.90 8.89 -4.43
C GLY A 43 6.15 8.19 -3.92
N GLY A 44 6.71 8.66 -2.81
CA GLY A 44 7.94 8.15 -2.19
C GLY A 44 7.77 6.89 -1.32
N LEU A 45 6.59 6.25 -1.34
CA LEU A 45 6.33 5.03 -0.58
C LEU A 45 7.17 3.82 -1.03
N PRO A 46 7.42 3.59 -2.32
CA PRO A 46 8.33 2.53 -2.77
C PRO A 46 9.74 2.65 -2.16
N GLU A 47 10.23 3.87 -1.95
CA GLU A 47 11.56 4.14 -1.39
C GLU A 47 11.58 4.05 0.13
N ALA A 48 10.50 4.43 0.81
CA ALA A 48 10.38 4.31 2.26
C ALA A 48 10.11 2.87 2.72
N ASN A 49 9.29 2.12 1.98
CA ASN A 49 8.91 0.77 2.33
C ASN A 49 10.02 -0.21 1.99
N ARG A 50 10.82 -0.57 3.00
CA ARG A 50 11.90 -1.56 2.86
C ARG A 50 11.43 -3.00 2.73
N CYS A 51 10.14 -3.27 2.92
CA CYS A 51 9.60 -4.63 2.86
C CYS A 51 9.27 -5.08 1.43
N GLU A 52 9.41 -4.21 0.42
CA GLU A 52 9.06 -4.45 -0.99
C GLU A 52 7.60 -4.91 -1.22
N MET A 53 6.77 -4.91 -0.18
CA MET A 53 5.36 -5.28 -0.20
C MET A 53 4.52 -4.07 -0.63
N CYS A 54 4.61 -3.72 -1.91
CA CYS A 54 3.89 -2.60 -2.50
C CYS A 54 2.80 -3.08 -3.48
N PHE A 55 1.65 -2.40 -3.49
CA PHE A 55 0.58 -2.63 -4.47
C PHE A 55 0.14 -1.32 -5.13
N GLU A 56 -0.44 -1.39 -6.33
CA GLU A 56 -1.00 -0.21 -6.97
C GLU A 56 -2.39 0.06 -6.35
N ALA A 57 -2.64 1.23 -5.76
CA ALA A 57 -4.00 1.62 -5.40
C ALA A 57 -4.63 2.39 -6.57
N ALA A 58 -5.67 1.82 -7.17
CA ALA A 58 -6.45 2.52 -8.18
C ALA A 58 -7.43 3.49 -7.49
N ALA A 59 -7.22 4.80 -7.68
CA ALA A 59 -8.24 5.82 -7.46
C ALA A 59 -8.35 6.67 -8.71
N PHE A 60 -9.57 6.91 -9.18
CA PHE A 60 -9.79 7.67 -10.41
C PHE A 60 -10.81 8.78 -10.18
N PHE A 61 -10.58 9.91 -10.83
CA PHE A 61 -11.49 11.05 -10.79
C PHE A 61 -12.57 10.88 -11.84
N ASN A 62 -13.82 10.73 -11.40
CA ASN A 62 -14.97 10.73 -12.28
C ASN A 62 -15.33 12.17 -12.65
N ALA A 63 -14.93 12.59 -13.85
CA ALA A 63 -15.22 13.94 -14.35
C ALA A 63 -16.71 14.25 -14.51
N ALA A 64 -17.58 13.23 -14.65
CA ALA A 64 -19.02 13.40 -14.79
C ALA A 64 -19.72 13.62 -13.43
N SER A 65 -19.27 12.98 -12.36
CA SER A 65 -19.80 13.21 -11.01
C SER A 65 -19.00 14.23 -10.20
N GLY A 66 -17.77 14.56 -10.63
CA GLY A 66 -16.84 15.38 -9.86
C GLY A 66 -16.28 14.67 -8.63
N GLU A 67 -16.40 13.34 -8.56
CA GLU A 67 -16.05 12.54 -7.40
C GLU A 67 -14.79 11.71 -7.66
N LEU A 68 -13.98 11.54 -6.62
CA LEU A 68 -12.91 10.57 -6.60
C LEU A 68 -13.51 9.20 -6.24
N VAL A 69 -13.40 8.23 -7.15
CA VAL A 69 -14.00 6.90 -7.00
C VAL A 69 -12.92 5.91 -6.55
N PHE A 70 -13.25 5.18 -5.49
CA PHE A 70 -12.42 4.11 -4.92
C PHE A 70 -13.12 2.77 -5.16
N PRO A 71 -12.67 1.97 -6.13
CA PRO A 71 -13.20 0.63 -6.32
C PRO A 71 -12.94 -0.17 -5.04
N THR A 72 -14.01 -0.54 -4.36
CA THR A 72 -13.98 -1.33 -3.13
C THR A 72 -14.11 -2.82 -3.40
N THR A 73 -14.44 -3.19 -4.64
CA THR A 73 -14.54 -4.57 -5.12
C THR A 73 -13.60 -4.78 -6.30
N ALA A 74 -12.89 -5.91 -6.26
CA ALA A 74 -12.02 -6.35 -7.36
C ALA A 74 -12.79 -6.47 -8.69
N GLU A 75 -14.11 -6.65 -8.65
CA GLU A 75 -14.99 -6.76 -9.82
C GLU A 75 -15.16 -5.40 -10.54
N ALA A 76 -15.27 -4.30 -9.80
CA ALA A 76 -15.36 -2.95 -10.38
C ALA A 76 -14.02 -2.49 -10.98
N GLU A 77 -12.91 -3.00 -10.44
CA GLU A 77 -11.56 -2.85 -10.97
C GLU A 77 -11.39 -3.68 -12.25
N ALA A 78 -11.78 -4.96 -12.25
CA ALA A 78 -11.58 -5.90 -13.35
C ALA A 78 -12.32 -5.51 -14.65
N GLU A 79 -13.55 -5.01 -14.56
CA GLU A 79 -14.31 -4.59 -15.76
C GLU A 79 -13.65 -3.41 -16.49
N ARG A 80 -12.98 -2.51 -15.78
CA ARG A 80 -12.34 -1.32 -16.39
C ARG A 80 -10.85 -1.52 -16.70
N ILE A 81 -10.17 -2.43 -15.99
CA ILE A 81 -8.80 -2.88 -16.30
C ILE A 81 -8.71 -3.47 -17.73
N MET A 82 -9.78 -4.14 -18.19
CA MET A 82 -9.86 -4.65 -19.57
C MET A 82 -9.96 -3.54 -20.62
N GLU A 83 -10.51 -2.37 -20.29
CA GLU A 83 -10.70 -1.25 -21.22
C GLU A 83 -9.47 -0.34 -21.32
N GLU A 84 -8.72 -0.12 -20.22
CA GLU A 84 -7.61 0.84 -20.19
C GLU A 84 -6.21 0.23 -20.26
N GLY A 85 -6.06 -1.10 -20.25
CA GLY A 85 -4.77 -1.77 -20.47
C GLY A 85 -3.74 -1.54 -19.36
N ILE A 86 -4.19 -1.27 -18.14
CA ILE A 86 -3.32 -1.05 -16.97
C ILE A 86 -2.78 -2.39 -16.47
N GLN A 87 -1.47 -2.59 -16.55
CA GLN A 87 -0.80 -3.78 -16.01
C GLN A 87 -0.68 -3.68 -14.49
N TYR A 88 -1.41 -4.55 -13.78
CA TYR A 88 -1.27 -4.69 -12.33
C TYR A 88 -0.06 -5.55 -11.96
N ARG A 89 0.75 -5.09 -11.01
CA ARG A 89 1.71 -5.97 -10.31
C ARG A 89 0.97 -6.65 -9.17
N SER A 90 0.65 -7.93 -9.35
CA SER A 90 -0.01 -8.73 -8.32
C SER A 90 0.79 -8.70 -7.02
N PHE A 91 0.10 -8.43 -5.90
CA PHE A 91 0.65 -8.63 -4.57
C PHE A 91 0.97 -10.11 -4.38
N ASP A 92 2.25 -10.45 -4.38
CA ASP A 92 2.70 -11.83 -4.16
C ASP A 92 2.83 -12.10 -2.65
N ALA A 93 1.83 -12.78 -2.10
CA ALA A 93 1.80 -13.17 -0.69
C ALA A 93 2.93 -14.14 -0.30
N SER A 94 3.64 -14.77 -1.26
CA SER A 94 4.80 -15.61 -0.96
C SER A 94 5.98 -14.83 -0.39
N ASN A 95 6.05 -13.51 -0.66
CA ASN A 95 7.03 -12.61 -0.06
C ASN A 95 6.71 -12.25 1.40
N LEU A 96 5.47 -12.47 1.86
CA LEU A 96 5.03 -12.07 3.20
C LEU A 96 5.72 -12.91 4.29
N GLU A 97 5.79 -14.23 4.07
CA GLU A 97 6.51 -15.16 4.94
C GLU A 97 8.02 -14.87 4.99
N SER A 98 8.61 -14.52 3.85
CA SER A 98 10.02 -14.16 3.74
C SER A 98 10.32 -12.85 4.46
N CYS A 99 9.44 -11.85 4.35
CA CYS A 99 9.59 -10.57 5.04
C CYS A 99 9.37 -10.70 6.56
N LEU A 100 8.39 -11.50 7.00
CA LEU A 100 8.16 -11.75 8.42
C LEU A 100 9.40 -12.35 9.12
N ARG A 101 10.20 -13.15 8.40
CA ARG A 101 11.48 -13.69 8.91
C ARG A 101 12.59 -12.65 9.04
N VAL A 102 12.54 -11.55 8.28
CA VAL A 102 13.53 -10.45 8.40
C VAL A 102 13.31 -9.65 9.69
N PHE A 103 12.10 -9.72 10.25
CA PHE A 103 11.69 -8.95 11.41
C PHE A 103 11.57 -9.77 12.72
N GLN A 104 11.87 -11.07 12.69
CA GLN A 104 11.96 -11.96 13.87
C GLN A 104 13.41 -12.36 14.18
#